data_AF-A0A7S3IP72-F1
#
_entry.id   AF-A0A7S3IP72-F1
#
_cell.length_a   1.000
_cell.length_b   1.000
_cell.length_c   1.000
_cell.angle_alpha   90.00
_cell.angle_beta   90.00
_cell.angle_gamma   90.00
#
_symmetry.space_group_name_H-M   'P 1'
#
loop_
_entity.id
_entity.type
_entity.pdbx_description
1 polymer ?
#
loop_
_entity_poly.entity_id
_entity_poly.type
_entity_poly.pdbx_seq_one_letter_code
_entity_poly.pdbx_strand_id
1 'polypeptide(L)'
;MAALTKDADFWMNLNVCHLGTMMGCLPMMYGFYTNMQTIFSAGKHSFWHCVDGLLPCAIIVIYFFFSFKFTRAAWHMPALVVFAMGSFLTLMGSRVIIATVTKSKFSTFKDFHLATPILFGIAVMPLNKVLGLNEVAIFVFILVGSMVMYFYYILNVIDQICEALDINCLTIKHKKTK
;
A
#
# COMPACT_ATOMS: atom_id res chain seq x y z
N MET A 1 10.79 -41.80 10.88
CA MET A 1 11.82 -40.98 10.19
C MET A 1 11.24 -40.00 9.18
N ALA A 2 10.30 -40.39 8.30
CA ALA A 2 9.74 -39.49 7.27
C ALA A 2 8.93 -38.28 7.79
N ALA A 3 8.46 -38.28 9.04
CA ALA A 3 7.76 -37.13 9.64
C ALA A 3 8.74 -36.05 10.15
N LEU A 4 9.91 -36.46 10.67
CA LEU A 4 10.93 -35.56 11.20
C LEU A 4 11.62 -34.72 10.11
N THR A 5 11.77 -35.28 8.91
CA THR A 5 12.34 -34.55 7.77
C THR A 5 11.40 -33.48 7.24
N LYS A 6 10.08 -33.73 7.24
CA LYS A 6 9.08 -32.75 6.81
C LYS A 6 9.00 -31.52 7.72
N ASP A 7 9.16 -31.72 9.03
CA ASP A 7 9.19 -30.60 9.98
C ASP A 7 10.45 -29.74 9.80
N ALA A 8 11.62 -30.37 9.62
CA ALA A 8 12.87 -29.63 9.41
C ALA A 8 12.83 -28.77 8.14
N ASP A 9 12.32 -29.31 7.04
CA ASP A 9 12.14 -28.58 5.78
C ASP A 9 11.13 -27.43 5.93
N PHE A 10 10.06 -27.62 6.69
CA PHE A 10 9.08 -26.57 6.97
C PHE A 10 9.70 -25.40 7.75
N TRP A 11 10.47 -25.67 8.81
CA TRP A 11 11.14 -24.63 9.59
C TRP A 11 12.23 -23.90 8.81
N MET A 12 12.99 -24.62 7.98
CA MET A 12 14.01 -24.01 7.12
C MET A 12 13.39 -23.05 6.09
N ASN A 13 12.31 -23.47 5.43
CA ASN A 13 11.59 -22.62 4.47
C ASN A 13 10.96 -21.39 5.15
N LEU A 14 10.44 -21.55 6.36
CA LEU A 14 9.89 -20.44 7.15
C LEU A 14 10.96 -19.38 7.44
N ASN A 15 12.16 -19.81 7.86
CA ASN A 15 13.27 -18.90 8.16
C ASN A 15 13.75 -18.12 6.93
N VAL A 16 13.79 -18.76 5.76
CA VAL A 16 14.16 -18.08 4.50
C VAL A 16 13.12 -17.02 4.11
N CYS A 17 11.82 -17.32 4.26
CA CYS A 17 10.76 -16.34 3.98
C CYS A 17 10.81 -15.14 4.92
N HIS A 18 11.09 -15.36 6.20
CA HIS A 18 11.27 -14.29 7.19
C HIS A 18 12.48 -13.43 6.84
N LEU A 19 13.61 -14.05 6.54
CA LEU A 19 14.83 -13.34 6.14
C LEU A 19 14.60 -12.52 4.87
N GLY A 20 13.97 -13.10 3.84
CA GLY A 20 13.61 -12.41 2.61
C GLY A 20 12.71 -11.20 2.84
N THR A 21 11.70 -11.35 3.71
CA THR A 21 10.79 -10.26 4.08
C THR A 21 11.55 -9.14 4.80
N MET A 22 12.43 -9.48 5.75
CA MET A 22 13.23 -8.50 6.50
C MET A 22 14.23 -7.77 5.60
N MET A 23 14.88 -8.47 4.66
CA MET A 23 15.74 -7.86 3.66
C MET A 23 14.96 -6.90 2.76
N GLY A 24 13.72 -7.23 2.41
CA GLY A 24 12.82 -6.36 1.64
C GLY A 24 12.39 -5.08 2.36
N CYS A 25 12.37 -5.08 3.70
CA CYS A 25 12.08 -3.88 4.49
C CYS A 25 13.21 -2.83 4.43
N LEU A 26 14.47 -3.24 4.24
CA LEU A 26 15.62 -2.33 4.18
C LEU A 26 15.53 -1.29 3.04
N PRO A 27 15.33 -1.68 1.76
CA PRO A 27 15.18 -0.71 0.68
C PRO A 27 13.93 0.15 0.85
N MET A 28 12.86 -0.37 1.48
CA MET A 28 11.66 0.40 1.79
C MET A 28 11.94 1.50 2.81
N MET A 29 12.66 1.18 3.89
CA MET A 29 13.09 2.15 4.91
C MET A 29 14.03 3.21 4.31
N TYR A 30 14.96 2.80 3.44
CA TYR A 30 15.84 3.72 2.73
C TYR A 30 15.07 4.65 1.78
N GLY A 31 14.12 4.11 1.02
CA GLY A 31 13.22 4.89 0.16
C GLY A 31 12.37 5.88 0.95
N PHE A 32 11.88 5.47 2.13
CA PHE A 32 11.15 6.37 3.02
C PHE A 32 12.04 7.49 3.55
N TYR A 33 13.23 7.16 4.04
CA TYR A 33 14.20 8.14 4.55
C TYR A 33 14.59 9.17 3.50
N THR A 34 14.94 8.73 2.30
CA THR A 34 15.30 9.61 1.18
C THR A 34 14.13 10.51 0.78
N ASN A 35 12.90 9.98 0.72
CA ASN A 35 11.70 10.80 0.49
C ASN A 35 11.50 11.86 1.57
N MET A 36 11.70 11.52 2.86
CA MET A 36 11.61 12.50 3.94
C MET A 36 12.64 13.61 3.73
N GLN A 37 13.90 13.25 3.49
CA GLN A 37 14.97 14.22 3.26
C GLN A 37 14.66 15.15 2.09
N THR A 38 14.15 14.61 0.97
CA THR A 38 13.76 15.42 -0.18
C THR A 38 12.63 16.39 0.16
N ILE A 39 11.60 15.94 0.88
CA ILE A 39 10.47 16.80 1.28
C ILE A 39 10.93 17.94 2.20
N PHE A 40 11.79 17.65 3.18
CA PHE A 40 12.28 18.66 4.13
C PHE A 40 13.33 19.61 3.53
N SER A 41 14.11 19.16 2.55
CA SER A 41 15.13 19.99 1.89
C SER A 41 14.58 20.86 0.74
N ALA A 42 13.52 20.42 0.05
CA ALA A 42 13.01 21.08 -1.15
C ALA A 42 12.01 22.23 -0.89
N GLY A 43 12.12 22.95 0.24
CA GLY A 43 11.17 23.86 0.91
C GLY A 43 10.38 24.94 0.11
N LYS A 44 9.81 24.59 -1.04
CA LYS A 44 8.97 25.45 -1.89
C LYS A 44 7.47 25.28 -1.63
N HIS A 45 7.07 24.22 -0.94
CA HIS A 45 5.67 23.90 -0.65
C HIS A 45 5.30 24.24 0.80
N SER A 46 4.01 24.57 1.02
CA SER A 46 3.48 24.80 2.36
C SER A 46 3.61 23.55 3.24
N PHE A 47 3.84 23.73 4.54
CA PHE A 47 3.95 22.64 5.52
C PHE A 47 2.79 21.63 5.42
N TRP A 48 1.56 22.11 5.25
CA TRP A 48 0.37 21.27 5.11
C TRP A 48 0.40 20.37 3.87
N HIS A 49 0.97 20.87 2.77
CA HIS A 49 1.13 20.09 1.54
C HIS A 49 2.15 18.96 1.74
N CYS A 50 3.23 19.23 2.47
CA CYS A 50 4.19 18.20 2.83
C CYS A 50 3.54 17.14 3.72
N VAL A 51 2.78 17.54 4.75
CA VAL A 51 2.07 16.61 5.63
C VAL A 51 1.08 15.72 4.86
N ASP A 52 0.32 16.26 3.90
CA ASP A 52 -0.62 15.48 3.09
C ASP A 52 0.09 14.41 2.25
N GLY A 53 1.29 14.71 1.73
CA GLY A 53 2.14 13.74 1.03
C GLY A 53 2.78 12.69 1.95
N LEU A 54 2.97 13.01 3.24
CA LEU A 54 3.53 12.10 4.25
C LEU A 54 2.50 11.15 4.84
N LEU A 55 1.22 11.53 4.79
CA LEU A 55 0.14 10.79 5.43
C LEU A 55 0.06 9.31 5.03
N PRO A 56 0.19 8.91 3.75
CA PRO A 56 0.19 7.50 3.36
C PRO A 56 1.30 6.69 4.03
N CYS A 57 2.48 7.28 4.21
CA CYS A 57 3.59 6.62 4.87
C CYS A 57 3.34 6.47 6.37
N ALA A 58 2.76 7.48 7.02
CA ALA A 58 2.37 7.41 8.42
C ALA A 58 1.34 6.28 8.66
N ILE A 59 0.33 6.18 7.78
CA ILE A 59 -0.67 5.10 7.83
C ILE A 59 -0.01 3.73 7.73
N ILE A 60 0.95 3.57 6.81
CA ILE A 60 1.71 2.33 6.65
C ILE A 60 2.50 1.96 7.91
N VAL A 61 3.24 2.92 8.49
CA VAL A 61 4.03 2.69 9.71
C VAL A 61 3.12 2.28 10.88
N ILE A 62 1.97 2.96 11.03
CA ILE A 62 0.98 2.62 12.05
C ILE A 62 0.43 1.22 11.81
N TYR A 63 0.04 0.88 10.58
CA TYR A 63 -0.47 -0.45 10.25
C TYR A 63 0.55 -1.55 10.56
N PHE A 64 1.82 -1.36 10.22
CA PHE A 64 2.91 -2.27 10.56
C PHE A 64 3.03 -2.44 12.08
N PHE A 65 3.11 -1.33 12.81
CA PHE A 65 3.23 -1.36 14.27
C PHE A 65 2.08 -2.14 14.90
N PHE A 66 0.83 -1.84 14.52
CA PHE A 66 -0.34 -2.51 15.07
C PHE A 66 -0.40 -3.99 14.69
N SER A 67 -0.08 -4.33 13.44
CA SER A 67 -0.06 -5.73 12.97
C SER A 67 0.89 -6.58 13.81
N PHE A 68 2.15 -6.14 13.98
CA PHE A 68 3.16 -6.89 14.74
C PHE A 68 2.97 -6.79 16.26
N LYS A 69 2.33 -5.73 16.78
CA LYS A 69 2.09 -5.57 18.22
C LYS A 69 0.90 -6.38 18.73
N PHE A 70 -0.16 -6.50 17.94
CA PHE A 70 -1.44 -7.06 18.39
C PHE A 70 -1.76 -8.44 17.81
N THR A 71 -1.02 -8.91 16.81
CA THR A 71 -1.39 -10.11 16.02
C THR A 71 -0.24 -11.10 16.00
N ARG A 72 -0.49 -12.38 16.34
CA ARG A 72 0.57 -13.41 16.29
C ARG A 72 0.83 -13.86 14.86
N ALA A 73 -0.21 -13.92 14.03
CA ALA A 73 -0.11 -14.29 12.62
C ALA A 73 0.87 -13.39 11.84
N ALA A 74 1.04 -12.13 12.23
CA ALA A 74 2.02 -11.23 11.63
C ALA A 74 3.47 -11.74 11.79
N TRP A 75 3.78 -12.38 12.93
CA TRP A 75 5.10 -12.96 13.19
C TRP A 75 5.31 -14.32 12.55
N HIS A 76 4.24 -15.07 12.27
CA HIS A 76 4.34 -16.38 11.63
C HIS A 76 4.26 -16.30 10.10
N MET A 77 3.55 -15.29 9.58
CA MET A 77 3.27 -15.09 8.17
C MET A 77 3.51 -13.62 7.78
N PRO A 78 4.73 -13.08 7.96
CA PRO A 78 5.01 -11.66 7.72
C PRO A 78 4.80 -11.26 6.26
N ALA A 79 4.95 -12.21 5.32
CA ALA A 79 4.62 -12.00 3.92
C ALA A 79 3.17 -11.53 3.72
N LEU A 80 2.22 -12.07 4.49
CA LEU A 80 0.80 -11.69 4.37
C LEU A 80 0.56 -10.24 4.77
N VAL A 81 1.26 -9.75 5.80
CA VAL A 81 1.25 -8.35 6.22
C VAL A 81 1.80 -7.46 5.11
N VAL A 82 2.92 -7.85 4.50
CA VAL A 82 3.57 -7.10 3.42
C VAL A 82 2.69 -7.06 2.17
N PHE A 83 2.06 -8.17 1.78
CA PHE A 83 1.15 -8.19 0.62
C PHE A 83 -0.10 -7.33 0.86
N ALA A 84 -0.71 -7.42 2.04
CA ALA A 84 -1.87 -6.61 2.40
C ALA A 84 -1.58 -5.11 2.29
N MET A 85 -0.38 -4.69 2.70
CA MET A 85 0.08 -3.31 2.58
C MET A 85 0.56 -2.94 1.17
N GLY A 86 1.19 -3.87 0.45
CA GLY A 86 1.83 -3.62 -0.84
C GLY A 86 0.85 -3.02 -1.85
N SER A 87 -0.37 -3.54 -1.90
CA SER A 87 -1.44 -3.00 -2.74
C SER A 87 -1.78 -1.54 -2.42
N PHE A 88 -1.84 -1.16 -1.14
CA PHE A 88 -2.05 0.23 -0.73
C PHE A 88 -0.86 1.14 -1.08
N LEU A 89 0.38 0.66 -0.89
CA LEU A 89 1.56 1.41 -1.29
C LEU A 89 1.58 1.66 -2.81
N THR A 90 1.28 0.64 -3.61
CA THR A 90 1.17 0.76 -5.07
C THR A 90 0.06 1.74 -5.46
N LEU A 91 -1.10 1.70 -4.80
CA LEU A 91 -2.18 2.66 -5.00
C LEU A 91 -1.72 4.11 -4.79
N MET A 92 -1.05 4.37 -3.68
CA MET A 92 -0.57 5.71 -3.36
C MET A 92 0.53 6.17 -4.32
N GLY A 93 1.43 5.27 -4.71
CA GLY A 93 2.44 5.52 -5.74
C GLY A 93 1.82 5.87 -7.09
N SER A 94 0.84 5.10 -7.56
CA SER A 94 0.09 5.38 -8.79
C SER A 94 -0.59 6.76 -8.73
N ARG A 95 -1.17 7.13 -7.58
CA ARG A 95 -1.79 8.45 -7.39
C ARG A 95 -0.81 9.60 -7.54
N VAL A 96 0.38 9.47 -6.95
CA VAL A 96 1.43 10.49 -7.06
C VAL A 96 1.92 10.64 -8.51
N ILE A 97 2.14 9.52 -9.20
CA ILE A 97 2.55 9.53 -10.61
C ILE A 97 1.50 10.23 -11.46
N ILE A 98 0.23 9.87 -11.30
CA ILE A 98 -0.83 10.42 -12.14
C ILE A 98 -1.05 11.89 -11.85
N ALA A 99 -1.07 12.31 -10.58
CA ALA A 99 -1.15 13.73 -10.23
C ALA A 99 0.01 14.55 -10.83
N THR A 100 1.21 13.95 -10.90
CA THR A 100 2.39 14.59 -11.50
C THR A 100 2.26 14.74 -13.03
N VAL A 101 1.70 13.73 -13.70
CA VAL A 101 1.51 13.70 -15.16
C VAL A 101 0.36 14.64 -15.57
N THR A 102 -0.78 14.56 -14.90
CA THR A 102 -1.97 15.38 -15.22
C THR A 102 -1.91 16.79 -14.64
N LYS A 103 -0.85 17.12 -13.88
CA LYS A 103 -0.71 18.39 -13.14
C LYS A 103 -1.87 18.66 -12.18
N SER A 104 -2.57 17.61 -11.74
CA SER A 104 -3.61 17.73 -10.73
C SER A 104 -3.02 17.86 -9.33
N LYS A 105 -3.76 18.48 -8.41
CA LYS A 105 -3.35 18.58 -7.01
C LYS A 105 -3.59 17.24 -6.33
N PHE A 106 -2.50 16.56 -5.95
CA PHE A 106 -2.57 15.39 -5.08
C PHE A 106 -3.13 15.81 -3.71
N SER A 107 -4.09 15.05 -3.20
CA SER A 107 -4.52 15.16 -1.80
C SER A 107 -4.99 13.83 -1.24
N THR A 108 -4.43 13.41 -0.12
CA THR A 108 -4.82 12.17 0.54
C THR A 108 -6.16 12.34 1.26
N PHE A 109 -6.45 13.53 1.78
CA PHE A 109 -7.70 13.80 2.50
C PHE A 109 -8.95 13.70 1.61
N LYS A 110 -8.89 14.12 0.35
CA LYS A 110 -10.03 14.05 -0.56
C LYS A 110 -10.42 12.61 -0.92
N ASP A 111 -9.42 11.75 -1.07
CA ASP A 111 -9.62 10.35 -1.43
C ASP A 111 -9.29 9.41 -0.25
N PHE A 112 -9.59 9.86 0.97
CA PHE A 112 -9.27 9.09 2.18
C PHE A 112 -9.98 7.72 2.22
N HIS A 113 -11.11 7.60 1.53
CA HIS A 113 -11.84 6.34 1.34
C HIS A 113 -10.97 5.24 0.68
N LEU A 114 -9.97 5.61 -0.12
CA LEU A 114 -9.05 4.65 -0.73
C LEU A 114 -8.15 3.96 0.31
N ALA A 115 -7.98 4.57 1.50
CA ALA A 115 -7.23 3.99 2.61
C ALA A 115 -8.09 3.14 3.56
N THR A 116 -9.42 3.07 3.34
CA THR A 116 -10.36 2.41 4.26
C THR A 116 -9.97 0.97 4.64
N PRO A 117 -9.53 0.08 3.73
CA PRO A 117 -9.15 -1.28 4.11
C PRO A 117 -7.99 -1.33 5.12
N ILE A 118 -6.97 -0.49 4.94
CA ILE A 118 -5.82 -0.41 5.85
C ILE A 118 -6.22 0.23 7.18
N LEU A 119 -7.04 1.29 7.15
CA LEU A 119 -7.55 1.93 8.37
C LEU A 119 -8.42 0.98 9.20
N PHE A 120 -9.25 0.18 8.52
CA PHE A 120 -10.00 -0.90 9.14
C PHE A 120 -9.04 -1.90 9.80
N GLY A 121 -7.96 -2.28 9.11
CA GLY A 121 -6.89 -3.10 9.68
C GLY A 121 -6.31 -2.52 10.97
N ILE A 122 -5.92 -1.24 10.96
CA ILE A 122 -5.37 -0.54 12.13
C ILE A 122 -6.34 -0.60 13.32
N ALA A 123 -7.64 -0.42 13.07
CA ALA A 123 -8.66 -0.43 14.11
C ALA A 123 -9.02 -1.84 14.60
N VAL A 124 -9.09 -2.83 13.71
CA VAL A 124 -9.57 -4.17 14.04
C VAL A 124 -8.53 -5.02 14.76
N MET A 125 -7.24 -4.86 14.45
CA MET A 125 -6.15 -5.64 15.09
C MET A 125 -6.12 -5.52 16.64
N PRO A 126 -6.19 -4.33 17.26
CA PRO A 126 -6.21 -4.22 18.71
C PRO A 126 -7.52 -4.73 19.31
N LEU A 127 -8.65 -4.53 18.61
CA LEU A 127 -9.96 -5.04 19.01
C LEU A 127 -10.07 -6.57 18.91
N ASN A 128 -9.25 -7.20 18.07
CA ASN A 128 -9.30 -8.64 17.86
C ASN A 128 -8.98 -9.43 19.14
N LYS A 129 -8.26 -8.84 20.09
CA LYS A 129 -8.04 -9.43 21.43
C LYS A 129 -9.33 -9.70 22.19
N VAL A 130 -10.38 -8.91 21.93
CA VAL A 130 -11.70 -9.05 22.54
C VAL A 130 -12.63 -9.87 21.65
N LEU A 131 -12.57 -9.64 20.33
CA LEU A 131 -13.50 -10.26 19.37
C LEU A 131 -13.16 -11.72 19.02
N GLY A 132 -11.90 -12.14 19.17
CA GLY A 132 -11.47 -13.50 18.89
C GLY A 132 -11.63 -13.93 17.43
N LEU A 133 -11.56 -12.99 16.48
CA LEU A 133 -11.66 -13.29 15.05
C LEU A 133 -10.39 -13.96 14.55
N ASN A 134 -10.55 -14.70 13.45
CA ASN A 134 -9.43 -15.33 12.76
C ASN A 134 -8.50 -14.26 12.15
N GLU A 135 -7.29 -14.15 12.69
CA GLU A 135 -6.27 -13.17 12.28
C GLU A 135 -5.92 -13.27 10.79
N VAL A 136 -5.84 -14.48 10.23
CA VAL A 136 -5.53 -14.70 8.81
C VAL A 136 -6.67 -14.17 7.94
N ALA A 137 -7.92 -14.42 8.35
CA ALA A 137 -9.09 -13.90 7.63
C ALA A 137 -9.12 -12.36 7.61
N ILE A 138 -8.72 -11.70 8.70
CA ILE A 138 -8.58 -10.24 8.76
C ILE A 138 -7.58 -9.76 7.71
N PHE A 139 -6.37 -10.36 7.66
CA PHE A 139 -5.36 -9.96 6.68
C PHE A 139 -5.80 -10.20 5.23
N VAL A 140 -6.45 -11.34 4.96
CA VAL A 140 -7.00 -11.63 3.62
C VAL A 140 -8.07 -10.62 3.24
N PHE A 141 -8.96 -10.26 4.16
CA PHE A 141 -9.97 -9.23 3.94
C PHE A 141 -9.34 -7.87 3.61
N ILE A 142 -8.30 -7.47 4.35
CA ILE A 142 -7.58 -6.22 4.10
C ILE A 142 -6.91 -6.26 2.72
N LEU A 143 -6.24 -7.37 2.37
CA LEU A 143 -5.61 -7.54 1.07
C LEU A 143 -6.63 -7.42 -0.07
N VAL A 144 -7.71 -8.18 -0.02
CA VAL A 144 -8.76 -8.16 -1.05
C VAL A 144 -9.41 -6.78 -1.12
N GLY A 145 -9.74 -6.18 0.03
CA GLY A 145 -10.30 -4.83 0.11
C GLY A 145 -9.38 -3.78 -0.51
N SER A 146 -8.08 -3.84 -0.24
CA SER A 146 -7.10 -2.94 -0.85
C SER A 146 -6.96 -3.16 -2.36
N MET A 147 -7.02 -4.40 -2.85
CA MET A 147 -7.03 -4.67 -4.29
C MET A 147 -8.30 -4.15 -4.97
N VAL A 148 -9.46 -4.26 -4.33
CA VAL A 148 -10.73 -3.69 -4.83
C VAL A 148 -10.63 -2.16 -4.90
N MET A 149 -10.10 -1.52 -3.85
CA MET A 149 -9.89 -0.06 -3.85
C MET A 149 -8.87 0.36 -4.92
N TYR A 150 -7.82 -0.42 -5.14
CA TYR A 150 -6.87 -0.18 -6.21
C TYR A 150 -7.53 -0.26 -7.58
N PHE A 151 -8.32 -1.31 -7.84
CA PHE A 151 -9.03 -1.46 -9.10
C PHE A 151 -10.05 -0.34 -9.32
N TYR A 152 -10.83 0.01 -8.29
CA TYR A 152 -11.74 1.16 -8.32
C TYR A 152 -11.00 2.45 -8.68
N TYR A 153 -9.83 2.71 -8.09
CA TYR A 153 -9.03 3.88 -8.43
C TYR A 153 -8.58 3.87 -9.89
N ILE A 154 -8.07 2.75 -10.40
CA ILE A 154 -7.64 2.64 -11.80
C ILE A 154 -8.77 2.96 -12.78
N LEU A 155 -9.98 2.46 -12.53
CA LEU A 155 -11.13 2.77 -13.38
C LEU A 155 -11.44 4.28 -13.41
N ASN A 156 -11.46 4.94 -12.25
CA ASN A 156 -11.74 6.37 -12.17
C ASN A 156 -10.62 7.25 -12.72
N VAL A 157 -9.38 6.76 -12.72
CA VAL A 157 -8.24 7.56 -13.16
C VAL A 157 -8.06 7.56 -14.68
N ILE A 158 -8.55 6.53 -15.37
CA ILE A 158 -8.54 6.48 -16.83
C ILE A 158 -9.28 7.68 -17.40
N ASP A 159 -10.44 8.02 -16.83
CA ASP A 159 -11.23 9.18 -17.26
C ASP A 159 -10.45 10.49 -17.03
N GLN A 160 -9.80 10.63 -15.87
CA GLN A 160 -8.96 11.80 -15.56
C GLN A 160 -7.78 11.95 -16.54
N ILE A 161 -7.19 10.84 -16.99
CA ILE A 161 -6.11 10.84 -17.96
C ILE A 161 -6.64 11.13 -19.38
N CYS A 162 -7.74 10.51 -19.81
CA CYS A 162 -8.38 10.80 -21.10
C CYS A 162 -8.71 12.30 -21.19
N GLU A 163 -9.28 12.89 -20.13
CA GLU A 163 -9.61 14.32 -20.04
C GLU A 163 -8.34 15.20 -20.07
N ALA A 164 -7.32 14.89 -19.26
CA ALA A 164 -6.10 15.68 -19.20
C ALA A 164 -5.29 15.67 -20.50
N LEU A 165 -5.37 14.59 -21.30
CA LEU A 165 -4.66 14.46 -22.57
C LEU A 165 -5.51 14.86 -23.79
N ASP A 166 -6.74 15.34 -23.59
CA ASP A 166 -7.73 15.58 -24.67
C ASP A 166 -7.90 14.36 -25.58
N ILE A 167 -7.73 13.16 -25.02
CA ILE A 167 -7.95 11.90 -25.71
C ILE A 167 -9.44 11.62 -25.56
N ASN A 168 -10.20 11.99 -26.58
CA ASN A 168 -11.53 11.43 -26.74
C ASN A 168 -11.39 9.94 -27.03
N CYS A 169 -11.52 9.12 -25.99
CA CYS A 169 -11.41 7.67 -26.04
C CYS A 169 -12.50 7.03 -26.94
N LEU A 170 -13.46 7.83 -27.44
CA LEU A 170 -14.48 7.48 -28.46
C LEU A 170 -14.21 8.03 -29.87
N THR A 171 -13.13 8.79 -30.12
CA THR A 171 -12.79 9.30 -31.45
C THR A 171 -11.33 9.00 -31.75
N ILE A 172 -11.07 7.85 -32.37
CA ILE A 172 -9.82 7.64 -33.11
C ILE A 172 -9.79 8.71 -34.20
N LYS A 173 -9.04 9.80 -33.96
CA LYS A 173 -8.78 10.82 -34.99
C LYS A 173 -8.03 10.13 -36.13
N HIS A 174 -8.74 9.74 -37.19
CA HIS A 174 -8.10 9.36 -38.44
C HIS A 174 -7.29 10.56 -38.94
N LYS A 175 -5.96 10.45 -38.83
CA LYS A 175 -5.02 11.42 -39.36
C LYS A 175 -5.28 11.51 -40.86
N LYS A 176 -5.76 12.66 -41.37
CA LYS A 176 -5.88 12.87 -42.82
C LYS A 176 -4.49 12.74 -43.42
N THR A 177 -4.29 11.69 -44.21
CA THR A 177 -3.11 11.54 -45.06
C THR A 177 -3.08 12.72 -46.02
N LYS A 178 -1.98 13.48 -45.98
CA LYS A 178 -1.75 14.62 -46.88
C LYS A 178 -1.67 14.17 -48.34
#